data_AF-A0A0G1DW39-F1
#
_entry.id   AF-A0A0G1DW39-F1
#
_cell.length_a   1.000
_cell.length_b   1.000
_cell.length_c   1.000
_cell.angle_alpha   90.00
_cell.angle_beta   90.00
_cell.angle_gamma   90.00
#
_symmetry.space_group_name_H-M   'P 1'
#
loop_
_entity.id
_entity.type
_entity.pdbx_description
1 polymer ?
#
loop_
_entity_poly.entity_id
_entity_poly.type
_entity_poly.pdbx_seq_one_letter_code
_entity_poly.pdbx_strand_id
1 'polypeptide(L)'
;MVVRDVFASYVKNSETRFWIWIVFLAFLFVGSWYAYRAHQRGYEQKAQLALVQGIEALARAQSSDSVEHMWQSAEQVLSEGYRRYSRSSLAPYFLLFQADAVAGQGDLERSRALAEDAAKYISQGAPLYEPLKIRAALQDIDSSDEKISARGRESLHAIAQDTKNIYQAMAVYFEGLLAFDSGDRASAEEIWALLMRGAKKGSVWGELASAKLSYQL
;
A
#
# COMPACT_ATOMS: atom_id res chain seq x y z
N MET A 1 -34.24 51.48 26.51
CA MET A 1 -34.98 50.64 27.48
C MET A 1 -35.73 49.49 26.79
N VAL A 2 -36.38 49.73 25.65
CA VAL A 2 -37.15 48.71 24.89
C VAL A 2 -36.37 47.43 24.53
N VAL A 3 -35.11 47.51 24.12
CA VAL A 3 -34.32 46.31 23.70
C VAL A 3 -34.10 45.31 24.84
N ARG A 4 -33.94 45.78 26.08
CA ARG A 4 -33.71 44.92 27.25
C ARG A 4 -34.96 44.14 27.63
N ASP A 5 -36.11 44.80 27.56
CA ASP A 5 -37.39 44.21 27.96
C ASP A 5 -37.91 43.22 26.90
N VAL A 6 -37.63 43.48 25.61
CA VAL A 6 -37.89 42.52 24.52
C VAL A 6 -37.04 41.25 24.69
N PHE A 7 -35.75 41.39 25.01
CA PHE A 7 -34.87 40.24 25.23
C PHE A 7 -35.27 39.43 26.47
N ALA A 8 -35.65 40.11 27.57
CA ALA A 8 -36.12 39.46 28.79
C ALA A 8 -37.44 38.69 28.59
N SER A 9 -38.35 39.21 27.77
CA SER A 9 -39.58 38.51 27.38
C SER A 9 -39.26 37.28 26.51
N TYR A 10 -38.33 37.41 25.56
CA TYR A 10 -37.93 36.34 24.65
C TYR A 10 -37.30 35.14 25.36
N VAL A 11 -36.54 35.37 26.43
CA VAL A 11 -35.89 34.31 27.23
C VAL A 11 -36.87 33.59 28.17
N LYS A 12 -38.02 34.19 28.51
CA LYS A 12 -39.01 33.54 29.40
C LYS A 12 -39.87 32.48 28.69
N ASN A 13 -40.04 32.56 27.37
CA ASN A 13 -40.78 31.53 26.63
C ASN A 13 -40.04 30.17 26.72
N SER A 14 -40.75 29.08 27.02
CA SER A 14 -40.16 27.73 27.13
C SER A 14 -39.71 27.21 25.77
N GLU A 15 -40.41 27.57 24.69
CA GLU A 15 -40.07 27.15 23.33
C GLU A 15 -38.77 27.79 22.83
N THR A 16 -38.58 29.09 23.08
CA THR A 16 -37.35 29.79 22.70
C THR A 16 -36.13 29.24 23.45
N ARG A 17 -36.27 28.93 24.74
CA ARG A 17 -35.21 28.27 25.53
C ARG A 17 -34.84 26.89 24.97
N PHE A 18 -35.82 26.10 24.56
CA PHE A 18 -35.57 24.81 23.91
C PHE A 18 -34.77 24.97 22.61
N TRP A 19 -35.15 25.92 21.74
CA TRP A 19 -34.41 26.20 20.52
C TRP A 19 -32.98 26.72 20.76
N ILE A 20 -32.77 27.57 21.78
CA ILE A 20 -31.42 28.02 22.17
C ILE A 20 -30.54 26.82 22.55
N TRP A 21 -31.06 25.87 23.34
CA TRP A 21 -30.33 24.65 23.68
C TRP A 21 -30.03 23.78 22.46
N ILE A 22 -30.97 23.63 21.52
CA ILE A 22 -30.72 22.92 20.26
C ILE A 22 -29.59 23.57 19.48
N VAL A 23 -29.63 24.90 19.30
CA VAL A 23 -28.59 25.63 18.57
C VAL A 23 -27.24 25.51 19.26
N PHE A 24 -27.21 25.61 20.59
CA PHE A 24 -25.98 25.43 21.37
C PHE A 24 -25.40 24.02 21.22
N LEU A 25 -26.23 22.98 21.34
CA LEU A 25 -25.81 21.59 21.13
C LEU A 25 -25.34 21.34 19.70
N ALA A 26 -26.02 21.90 18.69
CA ALA A 26 -25.60 21.83 17.30
C ALA A 26 -24.24 22.49 17.09
N PHE A 27 -23.99 23.64 17.71
CA PHE A 27 -22.70 24.33 17.65
C PHE A 27 -21.58 23.50 18.30
N LEU A 28 -21.83 22.90 19.47
CA LEU A 28 -20.87 22.00 20.12
C LEU A 28 -20.57 20.77 19.27
N PHE A 29 -21.59 20.19 18.62
CA PHE A 29 -21.42 19.04 17.74
C PHE A 29 -20.58 19.38 16.51
N VAL A 30 -20.90 20.49 15.83
CA VAL A 30 -20.13 20.96 14.65
C VAL A 30 -18.69 21.33 15.03
N GLY A 31 -18.50 22.01 16.17
CA GLY A 31 -17.17 22.35 16.68
C GLY A 31 -16.34 21.11 16.99
N SER A 32 -16.93 20.11 17.65
CA SER A 32 -16.28 18.84 17.95
C SER A 32 -15.91 18.07 16.68
N TRP A 33 -16.81 18.04 15.69
CA TRP A 33 -16.55 17.41 14.39
C TRP A 33 -15.39 18.08 13.64
N TYR A 34 -15.33 19.41 13.63
CA TYR A 34 -14.24 20.15 12.99
C TYR A 34 -12.90 19.92 13.71
N ALA A 35 -12.87 19.99 15.03
CA ALA A 35 -11.68 19.72 15.84
C ALA A 35 -11.14 18.29 15.61
N TYR A 36 -12.04 17.29 15.60
CA TYR A 36 -11.69 15.92 15.28
C TYR A 36 -11.10 15.79 13.87
N ARG A 37 -11.74 16.40 12.86
CA ARG A 37 -11.26 16.36 11.48
C ARG A 37 -9.90 17.06 11.30
N ALA A 38 -9.67 18.17 11.98
CA ALA A 38 -8.39 18.87 11.98
C ALA A 38 -7.29 18.01 12.62
N HIS A 39 -7.60 17.36 13.75
CA HIS A 39 -6.68 16.43 14.41
C HIS A 39 -6.32 15.25 13.51
N GLN A 40 -7.31 14.61 12.87
CA GLN A 40 -7.09 13.51 11.93
C GLN A 40 -6.20 13.92 10.75
N ARG A 41 -6.41 15.10 10.16
CA ARG A 41 -5.53 15.62 9.10
C ARG A 41 -4.10 15.82 9.56
N GLY A 42 -3.91 16.39 10.75
CA GLY A 42 -2.57 16.58 11.33
C GLY A 42 -1.89 15.25 11.65
N TYR A 43 -2.64 14.24 12.08
CA TYR A 43 -2.13 12.88 12.29
C TYR A 43 -1.69 12.24 10.97
N GLU A 44 -2.51 12.32 9.92
CA GLU A 44 -2.18 11.78 8.59
C GLU A 44 -0.98 12.48 7.95
N GLN A 45 -0.85 13.80 8.07
CA GLN A 45 0.34 14.53 7.60
C GLN A 45 1.62 14.05 8.30
N LYS A 46 1.56 13.82 9.61
CA LYS A 46 2.70 13.30 10.37
C LYS A 46 3.03 11.85 9.99
N ALA A 47 2.02 11.03 9.71
CA ALA A 47 2.20 9.68 9.19
C ALA A 47 2.87 9.70 7.81
N GLN A 48 2.45 10.59 6.91
CA GLN A 48 3.09 10.79 5.59
C GLN A 48 4.58 11.13 5.72
N LEU A 49 4.91 12.10 6.56
CA LEU A 49 6.31 12.51 6.78
C LEU A 49 7.16 11.36 7.34
N ALA A 50 6.63 10.61 8.31
CA ALA A 50 7.32 9.45 8.87
C ALA A 50 7.50 8.32 7.85
N LEU A 51 6.51 8.11 6.97
CA LEU A 51 6.60 7.14 5.89
C LEU A 51 7.68 7.52 4.88
N VAL A 52 7.72 8.80 4.48
CA VAL A 52 8.77 9.33 3.58
C VAL A 52 10.16 9.11 4.19
N GLN A 53 10.35 9.41 5.48
CA GLN A 53 11.62 9.16 6.17
C GLN A 53 12.02 7.67 6.16
N GLY A 54 11.05 6.77 6.34
CA GLY A 54 11.27 5.33 6.24
C GLY A 54 11.66 4.89 4.83
N ILE A 55 11.00 5.43 3.79
CA ILE A 55 11.33 5.16 2.38
C ILE A 55 12.72 5.69 2.04
N GLU A 56 13.10 6.89 2.51
CA GLU A 56 14.44 7.44 2.32
C GLU A 56 15.52 6.62 3.04
N ALA A 57 15.23 6.07 4.21
CA ALA A 57 16.13 5.14 4.90
C ALA A 57 16.29 3.83 4.09
N LEU A 58 15.20 3.29 3.57
CA LEU A 58 15.21 2.10 2.72
C LEU A 58 15.99 2.33 1.41
N ALA A 59 15.75 3.45 0.74
CA ALA A 59 16.47 3.80 -0.50
C ALA A 59 17.97 3.96 -0.27
N ARG A 60 18.38 4.51 0.88
CA ARG A 60 19.80 4.58 1.28
C ARG A 60 20.40 3.19 1.55
N ALA A 61 19.62 2.29 2.15
CA ALA A 61 20.06 0.90 2.36
C ALA A 61 20.24 0.17 1.03
N GLN A 62 19.34 0.39 0.07
CA GLN A 62 19.42 -0.19 -1.28
C GLN A 62 20.60 0.32 -2.11
N SER A 63 21.00 1.59 -1.95
CA SER A 63 22.10 2.18 -2.72
C SER A 63 23.48 2.00 -2.09
N SER A 64 23.54 1.64 -0.80
CA SER A 64 24.78 1.40 -0.10
C SER A 64 25.16 -0.06 -0.25
N ASP A 65 26.13 -0.37 -1.12
CA ASP A 65 26.60 -1.74 -1.32
C ASP A 65 26.91 -2.42 0.03
N SER A 66 26.02 -3.33 0.43
CA SER A 66 26.19 -4.33 1.51
C SER A 66 26.39 -3.81 2.94
N VAL A 67 25.81 -2.65 3.28
CA VAL A 67 25.92 -2.13 4.65
C VAL A 67 24.74 -2.64 5.51
N GLU A 68 24.90 -3.81 6.13
CA GLU A 68 23.91 -4.49 6.99
C GLU A 68 23.18 -3.53 7.96
N HIS A 69 23.94 -2.63 8.63
CA HIS A 69 23.35 -1.71 9.61
C HIS A 69 22.39 -0.67 9.01
N MET A 70 22.47 -0.41 7.69
CA MET A 70 21.53 0.49 7.01
C MET A 70 20.15 -0.16 6.86
N TRP A 71 20.10 -1.46 6.60
CA TRP A 71 18.86 -2.22 6.53
C TRP A 71 18.16 -2.29 7.89
N GLN A 72 18.91 -2.55 8.96
CA GLN A 72 18.41 -2.54 10.33
C GLN A 72 17.87 -1.15 10.74
N SER A 73 18.58 -0.09 10.35
CA SER A 73 18.14 1.29 10.59
C SER A 73 16.84 1.60 9.84
N ALA A 74 16.73 1.21 8.56
CA ALA A 74 15.50 1.38 7.78
C ALA A 74 14.33 0.63 8.42
N GLU A 75 14.54 -0.63 8.83
CA GLU A 75 13.53 -1.42 9.53
C GLU A 75 13.09 -0.72 10.83
N GLN A 76 14.03 -0.23 11.63
CA GLN A 76 13.72 0.44 12.89
C GLN A 76 12.86 1.69 12.68
N VAL A 77 13.19 2.54 11.70
CA VAL A 77 12.42 3.75 11.36
C VAL A 77 11.01 3.38 10.93
N LEU A 78 10.87 2.38 10.07
CA LEU A 78 9.57 1.92 9.57
C LEU A 78 8.72 1.27 10.66
N SER A 79 9.34 0.46 11.53
CA SER A 79 8.68 -0.15 12.68
C SER A 79 8.19 0.89 13.69
N GLU A 80 9.00 1.91 14.00
CA GLU A 80 8.56 3.01 14.87
C GLU A 80 7.43 3.81 14.23
N GLY A 81 7.53 4.08 12.92
CA GLY A 81 6.49 4.71 12.13
C GLY A 81 5.17 3.95 12.23
N TYR A 82 5.17 2.64 12.01
CA TYR A 82 4.00 1.79 12.18
C TYR A 82 3.43 1.86 13.60
N ARG A 83 4.26 1.68 14.64
CA ARG A 83 3.79 1.72 16.03
C ARG A 83 3.12 3.06 16.39
N ARG A 84 3.66 4.18 15.91
CA ARG A 84 3.11 5.52 16.18
C ARG A 84 1.87 5.82 15.34
N TYR A 85 1.84 5.33 14.10
CA TYR A 85 0.83 5.65 13.10
C TYR A 85 -0.05 4.47 12.69
N SER A 86 -0.22 3.46 13.54
CA SER A 86 -0.96 2.22 13.23
C SER A 86 -2.45 2.43 12.93
N ARG A 87 -3.01 3.59 13.32
CA ARG A 87 -4.40 3.98 13.04
C ARG A 87 -4.56 4.79 11.74
N SER A 88 -3.45 5.20 11.11
CA SER A 88 -3.46 5.94 9.86
C SER A 88 -3.83 5.01 8.71
N SER A 89 -4.44 5.56 7.67
CA SER A 89 -4.61 4.88 6.38
C SER A 89 -3.30 4.40 5.74
N LEU A 90 -2.15 4.93 6.21
CA LEU A 90 -0.80 4.57 5.77
C LEU A 90 -0.15 3.45 6.58
N ALA A 91 -0.77 2.97 7.66
CA ALA A 91 -0.25 1.87 8.47
C ALA A 91 0.24 0.66 7.65
N PRO A 92 -0.51 0.12 6.67
CA PRO A 92 -0.02 -1.02 5.87
C PRO A 92 1.21 -0.70 5.01
N TYR A 93 1.43 0.56 4.65
CA TYR A 93 2.61 0.95 3.87
C TYR A 93 3.87 0.88 4.71
N PHE A 94 3.80 1.23 6.00
CA PHE A 94 4.93 1.03 6.91
C PHE A 94 5.32 -0.45 6.99
N LEU A 95 4.34 -1.34 7.14
CA LEU A 95 4.57 -2.79 7.17
C LEU A 95 5.17 -3.30 5.86
N LEU A 96 4.69 -2.82 4.72
CA LEU A 96 5.21 -3.19 3.41
C LEU A 96 6.68 -2.82 3.23
N PHE A 97 7.03 -1.56 3.51
CA PHE A 97 8.43 -1.14 3.39
C PHE A 97 9.29 -1.76 4.49
N GLN A 98 8.74 -2.04 5.67
CA GLN A 98 9.45 -2.78 6.70
C GLN A 98 9.77 -4.20 6.20
N ALA A 99 8.84 -4.85 5.48
CA ALA A 99 9.10 -6.13 4.84
C ALA A 99 10.26 -6.04 3.82
N ASP A 100 10.38 -4.96 3.04
CA ASP A 100 11.55 -4.74 2.18
C ASP A 100 12.85 -4.64 2.98
N ALA A 101 12.82 -3.86 4.06
CA ALA A 101 13.99 -3.67 4.90
C ALA A 101 14.47 -4.98 5.53
N VAL A 102 13.52 -5.83 5.95
CA VAL A 102 13.80 -7.16 6.52
C VAL A 102 14.26 -8.15 5.44
N ALA A 103 13.69 -8.11 4.24
CA ALA A 103 14.16 -8.91 3.11
C ALA A 103 15.61 -8.56 2.73
N GLY A 104 15.97 -7.28 2.77
CA GLY A 104 17.35 -6.82 2.55
C GLY A 104 18.36 -7.34 3.58
N GLN A 105 17.90 -7.78 4.76
CA GLN A 105 18.71 -8.45 5.79
C GLN A 105 18.78 -9.99 5.58
N GLY A 106 18.10 -10.52 4.56
CA GLY A 106 18.03 -11.96 4.27
C GLY A 106 16.96 -12.72 5.08
N ASP A 107 16.19 -12.06 5.94
CA ASP A 107 15.11 -12.71 6.73
C ASP A 107 13.80 -12.75 5.93
N LEU A 108 13.74 -13.65 4.95
CA LEU A 108 12.59 -13.76 4.04
C LEU A 108 11.30 -14.22 4.75
N GLU A 109 11.40 -15.03 5.79
CA GLU A 109 10.23 -15.50 6.56
C GLU A 109 9.54 -14.34 7.28
N ARG A 110 10.32 -13.48 7.95
CA ARG A 110 9.78 -12.32 8.66
C ARG A 110 9.31 -11.24 7.68
N SER A 111 10.02 -11.05 6.56
CA SER A 111 9.58 -10.17 5.49
C SER A 111 8.18 -10.55 5.00
N ARG A 112 7.98 -11.84 4.70
CA ARG A 112 6.70 -12.37 4.28
C ARG A 112 5.60 -12.13 5.31
N ALA A 113 5.86 -12.42 6.60
CA ALA A 113 4.88 -12.21 7.66
C ALA A 113 4.41 -10.75 7.74
N LEU A 114 5.34 -9.79 7.60
CA LEU A 114 5.03 -8.36 7.55
C LEU A 114 4.20 -7.98 6.31
N ALA A 115 4.50 -8.56 5.15
CA ALA A 115 3.74 -8.32 3.92
C ALA A 115 2.30 -8.90 4.01
N GLU A 116 2.14 -10.09 4.61
CA GLU A 116 0.83 -10.67 4.89
C GLU A 116 0.02 -9.82 5.88
N ASP A 117 0.67 -9.30 6.91
CA ASP A 117 0.03 -8.37 7.85
C ASP A 117 -0.38 -7.07 7.15
N ALA A 118 0.46 -6.51 6.27
CA ALA A 118 0.09 -5.35 5.47
C ALA A 118 -1.15 -5.61 4.61
N ALA A 119 -1.22 -6.77 3.96
CA ALA A 119 -2.32 -7.16 3.09
C ALA A 119 -3.67 -7.27 3.84
N LYS A 120 -3.67 -7.67 5.12
CA LYS A 120 -4.89 -7.73 5.95
C LYS A 120 -5.56 -6.36 6.15
N TYR A 121 -4.79 -5.27 6.09
CA TYR A 121 -5.30 -3.91 6.30
C TYR A 121 -5.62 -3.16 5.01
N ILE A 122 -5.21 -3.69 3.85
CA ILE A 122 -5.47 -3.06 2.56
C ILE A 122 -6.77 -3.61 2.00
N SER A 123 -7.73 -2.72 1.74
CA SER A 123 -8.98 -3.10 1.10
C SER A 123 -8.73 -3.65 -0.31
N GLN A 124 -9.48 -4.68 -0.71
CA GLN A 124 -9.35 -5.31 -2.03
C GLN A 124 -9.56 -4.34 -3.21
N GLY A 125 -10.31 -3.25 -3.00
CA GLY A 125 -10.52 -2.20 -4.00
C GLY A 125 -9.44 -1.11 -4.04
N ALA A 126 -8.44 -1.17 -3.15
CA ALA A 126 -7.35 -0.21 -3.16
C ALA A 126 -6.45 -0.48 -4.38
N PRO A 127 -5.98 0.56 -5.09
CA PRO A 127 -5.06 0.39 -6.22
C PRO A 127 -3.82 -0.44 -5.89
N LEU A 128 -3.36 -0.42 -4.65
CA LEU A 128 -2.17 -1.15 -4.23
C LEU A 128 -2.40 -2.64 -3.94
N TYR A 129 -3.65 -3.09 -3.83
CA TYR A 129 -3.94 -4.47 -3.39
C TYR A 129 -3.36 -5.53 -4.32
N GLU A 130 -3.57 -5.40 -5.63
CA GLU A 130 -3.10 -6.39 -6.61
C GLU A 130 -1.57 -6.39 -6.82
N PRO A 131 -0.87 -5.24 -6.92
CA PRO A 131 0.60 -5.21 -6.93
C PRO A 131 1.22 -5.90 -5.71
N LEU A 132 0.58 -5.80 -4.55
CA LEU A 132 1.04 -6.49 -3.35
C LEU A 132 0.89 -7.99 -3.43
N LYS A 133 -0.23 -8.48 -3.98
CA LYS A 133 -0.39 -9.90 -4.23
C LYS A 133 0.65 -10.42 -5.21
N ILE A 134 0.95 -9.67 -6.28
CA ILE A 134 2.01 -10.01 -7.23
C ILE A 134 3.35 -10.10 -6.51
N ARG A 135 3.70 -9.08 -5.72
CA ARG A 135 4.95 -9.09 -4.96
C ARG A 135 5.04 -10.24 -3.96
N ALA A 136 3.98 -10.51 -3.20
CA ALA A 136 3.93 -11.63 -2.25
C ALA A 136 4.08 -12.98 -2.98
N ALA A 137 3.46 -13.13 -4.15
CA ALA A 137 3.63 -14.31 -4.98
C ALA A 137 5.09 -14.49 -5.43
N LEU A 138 5.77 -13.42 -5.85
CA LEU A 138 7.19 -13.47 -6.20
C LEU A 138 8.08 -13.85 -5.01
N GLN A 139 7.83 -13.28 -3.83
CA GLN A 139 8.56 -13.65 -2.61
C GLN A 139 8.33 -15.11 -2.22
N ASP A 140 7.11 -15.62 -2.39
CA ASP A 140 6.81 -17.04 -2.19
C ASP A 140 7.59 -17.92 -3.17
N ILE A 141 7.70 -17.50 -4.44
CA ILE A 141 8.45 -18.23 -5.47
C ILE A 141 9.94 -18.36 -5.13
N ASP A 142 10.52 -17.30 -4.55
CA ASP A 142 11.92 -17.28 -4.10
C ASP A 142 12.18 -18.10 -2.82
N SER A 143 11.14 -18.65 -2.19
CA SER A 143 11.27 -19.49 -1.00
C SER A 143 11.97 -20.81 -1.31
N SER A 144 12.78 -21.29 -0.36
CA SER A 144 13.41 -22.60 -0.40
C SER A 144 12.44 -23.76 -0.10
N ASP A 145 11.25 -23.47 0.44
CA ASP A 145 10.18 -24.46 0.63
C ASP A 145 9.38 -24.61 -0.66
N GLU A 146 9.44 -25.80 -1.28
CA GLU A 146 8.76 -26.08 -2.54
C GLU A 146 7.24 -25.88 -2.48
N LYS A 147 6.60 -26.13 -1.32
CA LYS A 147 5.16 -25.91 -1.19
C LYS A 147 4.81 -24.43 -1.23
N ILE A 148 5.65 -23.61 -0.59
CA ILE A 148 5.51 -22.16 -0.60
C ILE A 148 5.76 -21.63 -2.02
N SER A 149 6.83 -22.09 -2.65
CA SER A 149 7.19 -21.71 -4.03
C SER A 149 6.08 -22.07 -5.02
N ALA A 150 5.52 -23.29 -4.94
CA ALA A 150 4.41 -23.72 -5.77
C ALA A 150 3.15 -22.84 -5.57
N ARG A 151 2.80 -22.50 -4.32
CA ARG A 151 1.68 -21.57 -4.04
C ARG A 151 1.94 -20.18 -4.61
N GLY A 152 3.17 -19.70 -4.57
CA GLY A 152 3.57 -18.44 -5.19
C GLY A 152 3.32 -18.46 -6.70
N ARG A 153 3.76 -19.53 -7.38
CA ARG A 153 3.52 -19.73 -8.82
C ARG A 153 2.03 -19.76 -9.15
N GLU A 154 1.24 -20.52 -8.40
CA GLU A 154 -0.22 -20.60 -8.57
C GLU A 154 -0.89 -19.23 -8.39
N SER A 155 -0.48 -18.47 -7.37
CA SER A 155 -1.03 -17.15 -7.07
C SER A 155 -0.71 -16.15 -8.17
N LEU A 156 0.53 -16.15 -8.67
CA LEU A 156 0.94 -15.27 -9.77
C LEU A 156 0.18 -15.62 -11.05
N HIS A 157 0.07 -16.91 -11.38
CA HIS A 157 -0.68 -17.39 -12.53
C HIS A 157 -2.16 -16.98 -12.45
N ALA A 158 -2.80 -17.13 -11.29
CA ALA A 158 -4.19 -16.71 -11.10
C ALA A 158 -4.41 -15.21 -11.40
N ILE A 159 -3.46 -14.36 -11.00
CA ILE A 159 -3.51 -12.91 -11.31
C ILE A 159 -3.29 -12.66 -12.80
N ALA A 160 -2.38 -13.40 -13.43
CA ALA A 160 -2.09 -13.31 -14.86
C ALA A 160 -3.27 -13.75 -15.74
N GLN A 161 -4.12 -14.65 -15.25
CA GLN A 161 -5.34 -15.12 -15.95
C GLN A 161 -6.56 -14.20 -15.73
N ASP A 162 -6.55 -13.32 -14.73
CA ASP A 162 -7.67 -12.41 -14.46
C ASP A 162 -7.68 -11.20 -15.40
N THR A 163 -8.36 -11.32 -16.53
CA THR A 163 -8.49 -10.25 -17.53
C THR A 163 -9.21 -8.98 -17.03
N LYS A 164 -9.87 -9.02 -15.86
CA LYS A 164 -10.49 -7.85 -15.24
C LYS A 164 -9.52 -7.11 -14.32
N ASN A 165 -8.38 -7.71 -13.98
CA ASN A 165 -7.39 -7.13 -13.11
C ASN A 165 -6.55 -6.09 -13.87
N ILE A 166 -6.52 -4.85 -13.37
CA ILE A 166 -5.75 -3.77 -14.00
C ILE A 166 -4.23 -4.02 -13.98
N TYR A 167 -3.76 -4.92 -13.13
CA TYR A 167 -2.36 -5.35 -13.01
C TYR A 167 -2.09 -6.70 -13.66
N GLN A 168 -3.04 -7.27 -14.41
CA GLN A 168 -2.86 -8.53 -15.13
C GLN A 168 -1.60 -8.52 -15.99
N ALA A 169 -1.35 -7.43 -16.73
CA ALA A 169 -0.16 -7.31 -17.57
C ALA A 169 1.17 -7.36 -16.79
N MET A 170 1.19 -6.86 -15.54
CA MET A 170 2.34 -6.96 -14.66
C MET A 170 2.58 -8.42 -14.26
N ALA A 171 1.52 -9.15 -13.89
CA ALA A 171 1.62 -10.56 -13.51
C ALA A 171 2.07 -11.45 -14.67
N VAL A 172 1.50 -11.27 -15.87
CA VAL A 172 1.92 -11.98 -17.09
C VAL A 172 3.39 -11.69 -17.43
N TYR A 173 3.84 -10.44 -17.24
CA TYR A 173 5.25 -10.11 -17.45
C TYR A 173 6.16 -10.92 -16.54
N PHE A 174 5.87 -10.96 -15.25
CA PHE A 174 6.65 -11.73 -14.29
C PHE A 174 6.55 -13.24 -14.50
N GLU A 175 5.40 -13.77 -14.89
CA GLU A 175 5.25 -15.18 -15.23
C GLU A 175 6.17 -15.57 -16.41
N GLY A 176 6.21 -14.75 -17.46
CA GLY A 176 7.14 -14.95 -18.56
C GLY A 176 8.61 -14.76 -18.15
N LEU A 177 8.90 -13.87 -17.19
CA LEU A 177 10.25 -13.69 -16.65
C LEU A 177 10.73 -14.95 -15.91
N LEU A 178 9.86 -15.60 -15.14
CA LEU A 178 10.18 -16.87 -14.48
C LEU A 178 10.48 -17.98 -15.49
N ALA A 179 9.67 -18.10 -16.54
CA ALA A 179 9.94 -19.05 -17.63
C ALA A 179 11.29 -18.75 -18.30
N PHE A 180 11.56 -17.47 -18.57
CA PHE A 180 12.82 -17.02 -19.16
C PHE A 180 14.03 -17.36 -18.28
N ASP A 181 13.97 -17.03 -16.99
CA ASP A 181 15.07 -17.25 -16.04
C ASP A 181 15.29 -18.75 -15.75
N SER A 182 14.27 -19.59 -15.96
CA SER A 182 14.39 -21.05 -15.91
C SER A 182 15.03 -21.68 -17.17
N GLY A 183 15.31 -20.88 -18.20
CA GLY A 183 15.87 -21.32 -19.48
C GLY A 183 14.81 -21.76 -20.51
N ASP A 184 13.52 -21.77 -20.15
CA ASP A 184 12.42 -22.07 -21.07
C ASP A 184 12.00 -20.81 -21.84
N ARG A 185 12.85 -20.42 -22.79
CA ARG A 185 12.63 -19.24 -23.64
C ARG A 185 11.37 -19.38 -24.50
N ALA A 186 11.03 -20.59 -24.95
CA ALA A 186 9.85 -20.82 -25.79
C ALA A 186 8.57 -20.49 -25.02
N SER A 187 8.46 -20.95 -23.77
CA SER A 187 7.32 -20.60 -22.90
C SER A 187 7.29 -19.12 -22.58
N ALA A 188 8.43 -18.49 -22.31
CA ALA A 188 8.49 -17.04 -22.07
C ALA A 188 7.98 -16.22 -23.27
N GLU A 189 8.38 -16.58 -24.48
CA GLU A 189 7.92 -15.96 -25.73
C GLU A 189 6.41 -16.14 -25.93
N GLU A 190 5.87 -17.33 -25.65
CA GLU A 190 4.43 -17.59 -25.73
C GLU A 190 3.63 -16.75 -24.73
N ILE A 191 4.07 -16.70 -23.47
CA ILE A 191 3.45 -15.90 -22.40
C ILE A 191 3.46 -14.42 -22.76
N TRP A 192 4.62 -13.88 -23.17
CA TRP A 192 4.72 -12.46 -23.55
C TRP A 192 4.04 -12.13 -24.87
N ALA A 193 3.81 -13.09 -25.76
CA ALA A 193 2.95 -12.88 -26.92
C ALA A 193 1.50 -12.54 -26.52
N LEU A 194 1.04 -12.96 -25.34
CA LEU A 194 -0.26 -12.53 -24.81
C LEU A 194 -0.24 -11.05 -24.43
N LEU A 195 0.85 -10.56 -23.83
CA LEU A 195 1.03 -9.13 -23.55
C LEU A 195 1.04 -8.32 -24.84
N MET A 196 1.81 -8.74 -25.83
CA MET A 196 1.95 -7.97 -27.08
C MET A 196 0.66 -7.93 -27.91
N ARG A 197 -0.17 -8.99 -27.85
CA ARG A 197 -1.46 -9.05 -28.56
C ARG A 197 -2.58 -8.33 -27.83
N GLY A 198 -2.61 -8.40 -26.50
CA GLY A 198 -3.71 -7.89 -25.66
C GLY A 198 -3.47 -6.50 -25.06
N ALA A 199 -2.22 -6.08 -24.88
CA ALA A 199 -1.93 -4.77 -24.32
C ALA A 199 -2.38 -3.67 -25.28
N LYS A 200 -3.07 -2.66 -24.75
CA LYS A 200 -3.19 -1.37 -25.44
C LYS A 200 -1.77 -0.97 -25.89
N LYS A 201 -1.60 -0.72 -27.18
CA LYS A 201 -0.35 -0.26 -27.79
C LYS A 201 0.31 0.79 -26.86
N GLY A 202 1.50 0.50 -26.35
CA GLY A 202 2.20 1.34 -25.35
C GLY A 202 2.07 0.91 -23.88
N SER A 203 1.74 -0.35 -23.57
CA SER A 203 1.91 -0.86 -22.21
C SER A 203 3.40 -1.03 -21.88
N VAL A 204 3.84 -0.44 -20.78
CA VAL A 204 5.22 -0.55 -20.27
C VAL A 204 5.65 -2.02 -20.12
N TRP A 205 4.74 -2.91 -19.70
CA TRP A 205 5.05 -4.34 -19.56
C TRP A 205 5.30 -5.05 -20.89
N GLY A 206 4.60 -4.63 -21.95
CA GLY A 206 4.84 -5.15 -23.30
C GLY A 206 6.18 -4.65 -23.86
N GLU A 207 6.54 -3.40 -23.58
CA GLU A 207 7.84 -2.83 -23.96
C GLU A 207 8.99 -3.52 -23.23
N LEU A 208 8.85 -3.76 -21.92
CA LEU A 208 9.83 -4.51 -21.13
C LEU A 208 10.00 -5.94 -21.63
N ALA A 209 8.90 -6.64 -21.94
CA ALA A 209 8.95 -7.99 -22.51
C ALA A 209 9.68 -8.00 -23.86
N SER A 210 9.34 -7.07 -24.76
CA SER A 210 10.00 -6.93 -26.07
C SER A 210 11.49 -6.64 -25.93
N ALA A 211 11.84 -5.69 -25.05
CA ALA A 211 13.24 -5.36 -24.78
C ALA A 211 14.01 -6.58 -24.26
N LYS A 212 13.44 -7.34 -23.32
CA LYS A 212 14.06 -8.54 -22.75
C LYS A 212 14.32 -9.63 -23.81
N LEU A 213 13.39 -9.83 -24.75
CA LEU A 213 13.58 -10.78 -25.86
C LEU A 213 14.65 -10.33 -26.87
N SER A 214 14.80 -9.01 -27.07
CA SER A 214 15.75 -8.43 -28.03
C SER A 214 17.21 -8.38 -27.56
N TYR A 215 17.45 -8.29 -26.24
CA TYR A 215 18.79 -8.04 -25.68
C TYR A 215 19.76 -9.23 -25.79
N GLN A 216 19.29 -10.42 -26.17
CA GLN A 216 20.11 -11.64 -26.24
C GLN A 216 20.10 -12.29 -27.63
N LEU A 217 20.07 -11.48 -28.69
CA LEU A 217 20.43 -11.84 -30.07
C LEU A 217 21.80 -11.23 -30.40
#